data_AF-A0A7S2QJL1-F1
#
_entry.id   AF-A0A7S2QJL1-F1
#
_cell.length_a   1.000
_cell.length_b   1.000
_cell.length_c   1.000
_cell.angle_alpha   90.00
_cell.angle_beta   90.00
_cell.angle_gamma   90.00
#
_symmetry.space_group_name_H-M   'P 1'
#
loop_
_entity.id
_entity.type
_entity.pdbx_description
1 polymer ?
#
loop_
_entity_poly.entity_id
_entity_poly.type
_entity_poly.pdbx_seq_one_letter_code
_entity_poly.pdbx_strand_id
1 'polypeptide(L)'
;TPAILAYIGAAPDACVSAKVKSWALSPESVQILNLCRQWLMTLLCHCLSKRSRIDYGLVVPMDTKREDVAAKVPAATRQVMAVPFMGKDRPSEAAEFASPDVTIGLTFLAYEHEGLRPFNFYLLASVLLEEYQQESGPPSTRDSWQRFQAWIDDERLLPEKRRLEVLPLELFQPSDDKQLEELTNVLEKSRNARMHYLRH
;
A
#
# COMPACT_ATOMS: atom_id res chain seq x y z
N THR A 1 -10.55 -19.30 20.24
CA THR A 1 -10.17 -19.22 18.81
C THR A 1 -11.18 -19.82 17.83
N PRO A 2 -11.69 -21.06 17.95
CA PRO A 2 -12.59 -21.63 16.93
C PRO A 2 -13.96 -20.93 16.84
N ALA A 3 -14.47 -20.42 17.95
CA ALA A 3 -15.77 -19.74 18.00
C ALA A 3 -15.75 -18.37 17.28
N ILE A 4 -14.65 -17.63 17.37
CA ILE A 4 -14.46 -16.34 16.69
C ILE A 4 -14.39 -16.53 15.17
N LEU A 5 -13.61 -17.52 14.71
CA LEU A 5 -13.54 -17.86 13.28
C LEU A 5 -14.91 -18.28 12.73
N ALA A 6 -15.67 -19.07 13.49
CA ALA A 6 -17.02 -19.45 13.12
C ALA A 6 -17.97 -18.24 13.01
N TYR A 7 -17.84 -17.24 13.89
CA TYR A 7 -18.62 -16.00 13.80
C TYR A 7 -18.31 -15.21 12.53
N ILE A 8 -17.02 -15.04 12.24
CA ILE A 8 -16.55 -14.27 11.08
C ILE A 8 -17.05 -14.92 9.78
N GLY A 9 -16.98 -16.25 9.67
CA GLY A 9 -17.36 -16.99 8.47
C GLY A 9 -18.85 -17.31 8.31
N ALA A 10 -19.67 -17.11 9.34
CA ALA A 10 -21.09 -17.47 9.29
C ALA A 10 -21.94 -16.42 8.56
N ALA A 11 -22.97 -16.88 7.85
CA ALA A 11 -24.05 -16.02 7.37
C ALA A 11 -24.73 -15.29 8.54
N PRO A 12 -25.28 -14.08 8.33
CA PRO A 12 -25.90 -13.33 9.41
C PRO A 12 -27.17 -14.07 9.88
N ASP A 13 -27.12 -14.60 11.10
CA ASP A 13 -28.21 -15.32 11.74
C ASP A 13 -28.35 -14.86 13.20
N ALA A 14 -29.58 -14.78 13.69
CA ALA A 14 -29.92 -14.39 15.05
C ALA A 14 -29.24 -15.28 16.11
N CYS A 15 -29.06 -16.57 15.81
CA CYS A 15 -28.35 -17.51 16.68
C CYS A 15 -26.87 -17.12 16.88
N VAL A 16 -26.23 -16.67 15.80
CA VAL A 16 -24.81 -16.27 15.77
C VAL A 16 -24.59 -14.99 16.58
N SER A 17 -25.49 -14.00 16.45
CA SER A 17 -25.47 -12.77 17.24
C SER A 17 -25.70 -13.01 18.74
N ALA A 18 -26.58 -13.95 19.10
CA ALA A 18 -26.80 -14.32 20.50
C ALA A 18 -25.55 -14.97 21.12
N LYS A 19 -24.80 -15.76 20.33
CA LYS A 19 -23.56 -16.38 20.77
C LYS A 19 -22.45 -15.36 21.06
N VAL A 20 -22.31 -14.30 20.27
CA VAL A 20 -21.34 -13.22 20.56
C VAL A 20 -21.71 -12.46 21.84
N LYS A 21 -23.01 -12.19 22.06
CA LYS A 21 -23.46 -11.55 23.31
C LYS A 21 -23.08 -12.38 24.54
N SER A 22 -23.08 -13.71 24.43
CA SER A 22 -22.67 -14.60 25.53
C SER A 22 -21.18 -14.51 25.88
N TRP A 23 -20.33 -13.97 25.00
CA TRP A 23 -18.89 -13.85 25.26
C TRP A 23 -18.53 -12.66 26.16
N ALA A 24 -19.50 -11.84 26.56
CA ALA A 24 -19.31 -10.70 27.46
C ALA A 24 -18.15 -9.77 27.02
N LEU A 25 -17.96 -9.61 25.71
CA LEU A 25 -16.94 -8.74 25.13
C LEU A 25 -17.30 -7.27 25.35
N SER A 26 -16.28 -6.41 25.39
CA SER A 26 -16.49 -4.97 25.40
C SER A 26 -17.19 -4.51 24.10
N PRO A 27 -17.95 -3.40 24.12
CA PRO A 27 -18.59 -2.86 22.93
C PRO A 27 -17.61 -2.61 21.78
N GLU A 28 -16.41 -2.11 22.08
CA GLU A 28 -15.35 -1.83 21.11
C GLU A 28 -14.84 -3.12 20.46
N SER A 29 -14.68 -4.18 21.24
CA SER A 29 -14.25 -5.49 20.75
C SER A 29 -15.29 -6.09 19.79
N VAL A 30 -16.58 -5.90 20.08
CA VAL A 30 -17.68 -6.33 19.19
C VAL A 30 -17.68 -5.52 17.89
N GLN A 31 -17.42 -4.21 17.95
CA GLN A 31 -17.29 -3.37 16.77
C GLN A 31 -16.15 -3.81 15.86
N ILE A 32 -14.96 -4.07 16.42
CA ILE A 32 -13.80 -4.59 15.66
C ILE A 32 -14.15 -5.93 15.02
N LEU A 33 -14.79 -6.84 15.77
CA LEU A 33 -15.20 -8.14 15.25
C LEU A 33 -16.17 -8.01 14.07
N ASN A 34 -17.13 -7.09 14.16
CA ASN A 34 -18.08 -6.81 13.08
C ASN A 34 -17.39 -6.19 11.86
N LEU A 35 -16.43 -5.28 12.09
CA LEU A 35 -15.61 -4.70 11.02
C LEU A 35 -14.82 -5.78 10.30
N CYS A 36 -14.12 -6.67 11.01
CA CYS A 36 -13.39 -7.81 10.42
C CYS A 36 -14.32 -8.69 9.59
N ARG A 37 -15.52 -8.98 10.09
CA ARG A 37 -16.53 -9.76 9.36
C ARG A 37 -16.99 -9.05 8.10
N GLN A 38 -17.29 -7.75 8.17
CA GLN A 38 -17.69 -6.94 7.01
C GLN A 38 -16.59 -6.89 5.94
N TRP A 39 -15.33 -6.76 6.37
CA TRP A 39 -14.19 -6.83 5.48
C TRP A 39 -14.08 -8.18 4.79
N LEU A 40 -14.05 -9.28 5.54
CA LEU A 40 -13.82 -10.61 4.98
C LEU A 40 -14.98 -11.13 4.11
N MET A 41 -16.23 -10.81 4.47
CA MET A 41 -17.41 -11.36 3.80
C MET A 41 -17.92 -10.49 2.66
N THR A 42 -17.71 -9.17 2.73
CA THR A 42 -18.33 -8.22 1.78
C THR A 42 -17.29 -7.36 1.08
N LEU A 43 -16.52 -6.55 1.82
CA LEU A 43 -15.67 -5.53 1.22
C LEU A 43 -14.48 -6.12 0.45
N LEU A 44 -13.81 -7.11 1.03
CA LEU A 44 -12.68 -7.78 0.39
C LEU A 44 -13.14 -8.51 -0.89
N CYS A 45 -14.24 -9.25 -0.83
CA CYS A 45 -14.83 -9.91 -1.99
C CYS A 45 -15.18 -8.91 -3.09
N HIS A 46 -15.74 -7.75 -2.71
CA HIS A 46 -16.02 -6.67 -3.65
C HIS A 46 -14.75 -6.10 -4.29
N CYS A 47 -13.72 -5.81 -3.50
CA CYS A 47 -12.45 -5.28 -3.99
C CYS A 47 -11.75 -6.28 -4.93
N LEU A 48 -11.70 -7.56 -4.56
CA LEU A 48 -11.11 -8.63 -5.36
C LEU A 48 -11.87 -8.90 -6.67
N SER A 49 -13.15 -8.54 -6.76
CA SER A 49 -13.91 -8.67 -8.00
C SER A 49 -13.62 -7.55 -9.01
N LYS A 50 -12.84 -6.52 -8.62
CA LYS A 50 -12.46 -5.40 -9.51
C LYS A 50 -11.16 -5.72 -10.22
N ARG A 51 -11.03 -5.20 -11.44
CA ARG A 51 -9.82 -5.37 -12.27
C ARG A 51 -8.95 -4.12 -12.18
N SER A 52 -7.70 -4.30 -11.79
CA SER A 52 -6.68 -3.25 -11.83
C SER A 52 -6.55 -2.67 -13.25
N ARG A 53 -6.33 -1.35 -13.34
CA ARG A 53 -6.24 -0.51 -14.55
C ARG A 53 -7.50 -0.43 -15.42
N ILE A 54 -8.61 -1.08 -15.03
CA ILE A 54 -9.90 -0.98 -15.72
C ILE A 54 -10.97 -0.38 -14.81
N ASP A 55 -11.10 -0.94 -13.61
CA ASP A 55 -12.09 -0.52 -12.61
C ASP A 55 -11.48 0.43 -11.59
N TYR A 56 -10.17 0.34 -11.34
CA TYR A 56 -9.41 1.19 -10.42
C TYR A 56 -7.92 1.19 -10.74
N GLY A 57 -7.16 2.14 -10.20
CA GLY A 57 -5.70 2.10 -10.23
C GLY A 57 -5.04 3.32 -9.60
N LEU A 58 -3.71 3.34 -9.61
CA LEU A 58 -2.93 4.52 -9.19
C LEU A 58 -2.86 5.53 -10.33
N VAL A 59 -3.07 6.81 -10.00
CA VAL A 59 -2.86 7.89 -10.99
C VAL A 59 -1.37 8.08 -11.21
N VAL A 60 -0.92 7.85 -12.44
CA VAL A 60 0.45 8.14 -12.88
C VAL A 60 0.48 9.38 -13.78
N PRO A 61 1.61 10.11 -13.85
CA PRO A 61 1.70 11.35 -14.63
C PRO A 61 1.32 11.22 -16.11
N MET A 62 1.49 10.03 -16.71
CA MET A 62 1.04 9.76 -18.08
C MET A 62 -0.49 9.79 -18.24
N ASP A 63 -1.25 9.39 -17.22
CA ASP A 63 -2.71 9.34 -17.27
C ASP A 63 -3.29 10.77 -17.25
N THR A 64 -2.65 11.69 -16.50
CA THR A 64 -3.01 13.11 -16.44
C THR A 64 -2.71 13.89 -17.73
N LYS A 65 -1.74 13.47 -18.55
CA LYS A 65 -1.44 14.15 -19.84
C LYS A 65 -2.52 13.94 -20.90
N ARG A 66 -3.39 12.95 -20.73
CA ARG A 66 -4.57 12.79 -21.60
C ARG A 66 -5.70 13.77 -21.24
N GLU A 67 -5.61 14.40 -20.08
CA GLU A 67 -6.52 15.45 -19.59
C GLU A 67 -5.94 16.85 -19.85
N ASP A 68 -5.43 17.10 -21.06
CA ASP A 68 -5.07 18.46 -21.47
C ASP A 68 -6.33 19.24 -21.83
N VAL A 69 -6.75 20.15 -20.93
CA VAL A 69 -6.97 21.61 -21.13
C VAL A 69 -7.70 22.11 -19.87
N ALA A 70 -6.96 22.78 -18.96
CA ALA A 70 -7.42 23.41 -17.70
C ALA A 70 -7.48 22.57 -16.40
N ALA A 71 -6.89 21.37 -16.37
CA ALA A 71 -7.00 20.46 -15.23
C ALA A 71 -6.21 20.93 -13.98
N LYS A 72 -6.95 21.21 -12.90
CA LYS A 72 -6.42 21.41 -11.55
C LYS A 72 -5.48 20.27 -11.17
N VAL A 73 -4.40 20.59 -10.46
CA VAL A 73 -3.56 19.59 -9.78
C VAL A 73 -4.49 18.62 -9.06
N PRO A 74 -4.40 17.29 -9.33
CA PRO A 74 -5.24 16.32 -8.64
C PRO A 74 -5.11 16.53 -7.14
N ALA A 75 -6.22 16.50 -6.40
CA ALA A 75 -6.16 16.62 -4.94
C ALA A 75 -5.07 15.68 -4.38
N ALA A 76 -4.28 16.14 -3.41
CA ALA A 76 -3.12 15.40 -2.87
C ALA A 76 -3.47 13.94 -2.50
N THR A 77 -4.71 13.70 -2.08
CA THR A 77 -5.29 12.39 -1.77
C THR A 77 -5.31 11.43 -2.98
N ARG A 78 -5.59 11.92 -4.20
CA ARG A 78 -5.53 11.14 -5.47
C ARG A 78 -4.10 10.77 -5.86
N GLN A 79 -3.11 11.51 -5.35
CA GLN A 79 -1.70 11.21 -5.56
C GLN A 79 -1.16 10.13 -4.62
N VAL A 80 -1.95 9.66 -3.64
CA VAL A 80 -1.52 8.64 -2.66
C VAL A 80 -2.42 7.41 -2.70
N MET A 81 -3.72 7.56 -2.95
CA MET A 81 -4.70 6.45 -2.97
C MET A 81 -5.05 6.00 -4.39
N ALA A 82 -5.58 4.79 -4.51
CA ALA A 82 -6.20 4.34 -5.75
C ALA A 82 -7.49 5.11 -6.04
N VAL A 83 -7.75 5.35 -7.32
CA VAL A 83 -8.98 5.99 -7.78
C VAL A 83 -9.78 5.02 -8.65
N PRO A 84 -11.12 5.06 -8.61
CA PRO A 84 -11.96 4.32 -9.55
C PRO A 84 -11.75 4.84 -10.98
N PHE A 85 -11.76 3.93 -11.93
CA PHE A 85 -11.61 4.21 -13.36
C PHE A 85 -12.96 4.04 -14.07
N MET A 86 -13.24 4.87 -15.08
CA MET A 86 -14.42 4.72 -15.95
C MET A 86 -14.18 3.76 -17.13
N GLY A 87 -12.93 3.35 -17.32
CA GLY A 87 -12.47 2.50 -18.41
C GLY A 87 -10.96 2.34 -18.33
N LYS A 88 -10.37 1.65 -19.32
CA LYS A 88 -8.94 1.38 -19.32
C LYS A 88 -8.12 2.67 -19.16
N ASP A 89 -7.35 2.75 -18.08
CA ASP A 89 -6.45 3.86 -17.76
C ASP A 89 -7.13 5.24 -17.74
N ARG A 90 -8.43 5.31 -17.41
CA ARG A 90 -9.18 6.57 -17.34
C ARG A 90 -9.76 6.80 -15.94
N PRO A 91 -9.15 7.65 -15.11
CA PRO A 91 -9.67 7.93 -13.77
C PRO A 91 -11.04 8.61 -13.83
N SER A 92 -11.87 8.35 -12.82
CA SER A 92 -13.19 8.98 -12.68
C SER A 92 -13.08 10.32 -11.94
N GLU A 93 -13.79 11.34 -12.42
CA GLU A 93 -13.88 12.63 -11.75
C GLU A 93 -14.58 12.52 -10.38
N ALA A 94 -15.52 11.58 -10.24
CA ALA A 94 -16.30 11.34 -9.03
C ALA A 94 -15.58 10.44 -7.99
N ALA A 95 -14.29 10.16 -8.19
CA ALA A 95 -13.47 9.33 -7.31
C ALA A 95 -13.50 9.76 -5.83
N GLU A 96 -13.66 11.06 -5.57
CA GLU A 96 -13.69 11.64 -4.23
C GLU A 96 -14.92 11.26 -3.39
N PHE A 97 -15.94 10.67 -4.02
CA PHE A 97 -17.18 10.24 -3.36
C PHE A 97 -17.25 8.73 -3.16
N ALA A 98 -16.14 8.01 -3.38
CA ALA A 98 -16.08 6.57 -3.14
C ALA A 98 -16.12 6.26 -1.63
N SER A 99 -16.65 5.08 -1.29
CA SER A 99 -16.61 4.57 0.09
C SER A 99 -15.16 4.46 0.56
N PRO A 100 -14.78 5.05 1.72
CA PRO A 100 -13.41 5.05 2.19
C PRO A 100 -12.88 3.63 2.44
N ASP A 101 -13.73 2.72 2.93
CA ASP A 101 -13.34 1.32 3.14
C ASP A 101 -12.97 0.63 1.82
N VAL A 102 -13.79 0.80 0.78
CA VAL A 102 -13.51 0.24 -0.55
C VAL A 102 -12.24 0.87 -1.12
N THR A 103 -12.06 2.19 -0.96
CA THR A 103 -10.87 2.90 -1.42
C THR A 103 -9.59 2.38 -0.75
N ILE A 104 -9.61 2.09 0.56
CA ILE A 104 -8.46 1.50 1.27
C ILE A 104 -8.13 0.12 0.67
N GLY A 105 -9.14 -0.73 0.48
CA GLY A 105 -8.95 -2.06 -0.08
C GLY A 105 -8.40 -2.03 -1.51
N LEU A 106 -8.95 -1.16 -2.36
CA LEU A 106 -8.46 -0.96 -3.72
C LEU A 106 -7.07 -0.32 -3.76
N THR A 107 -6.74 0.56 -2.82
CA THR A 107 -5.39 1.16 -2.70
C THR A 107 -4.36 0.10 -2.39
N PHE A 108 -4.64 -0.78 -1.43
CA PHE A 108 -3.78 -1.92 -1.12
C PHE A 108 -3.56 -2.81 -2.35
N LEU A 109 -4.64 -3.19 -3.04
CA LEU A 109 -4.55 -4.01 -4.25
C LEU A 109 -3.84 -3.28 -5.40
N ALA A 110 -4.00 -1.96 -5.53
CA ALA A 110 -3.34 -1.19 -6.58
C ALA A 110 -1.83 -1.20 -6.37
N TYR A 111 -1.35 -0.96 -5.14
CA TYR A 111 0.08 -1.07 -4.83
C TYR A 111 0.60 -2.51 -5.00
N GLU A 112 -0.22 -3.53 -4.76
CA GLU A 112 0.16 -4.93 -4.99
C GLU A 112 0.34 -5.24 -6.50
N HIS A 113 -0.52 -4.70 -7.35
CA HIS A 113 -0.49 -4.95 -8.79
C HIS A 113 0.45 -4.01 -9.57
N GLU A 114 0.48 -2.74 -9.21
CA GLU A 114 1.16 -1.67 -9.94
C GLU A 114 2.52 -1.31 -9.32
N GLY A 115 2.77 -1.68 -8.05
CA GLY A 115 3.99 -1.30 -7.34
C GLY A 115 3.94 0.11 -6.75
N LEU A 116 5.02 0.51 -6.09
CA LEU A 116 5.18 1.87 -5.56
C LEU A 116 5.58 2.86 -6.67
N ARG A 117 5.13 4.11 -6.57
CA ARG A 117 5.54 5.18 -7.51
C ARG A 117 6.90 5.76 -7.11
N PRO A 118 7.64 6.41 -8.03
CA PRO A 118 8.91 7.06 -7.73
C PRO A 118 8.84 8.03 -6.53
N PHE A 119 7.77 8.81 -6.43
CA PHE A 119 7.55 9.71 -5.29
C PHE A 119 7.39 8.96 -3.95
N ASN A 120 6.83 7.74 -3.97
CA ASN A 120 6.73 6.93 -2.76
C ASN A 120 8.11 6.43 -2.30
N PHE A 121 9.03 6.16 -3.23
CA PHE A 121 10.42 5.84 -2.88
C PHE A 121 11.18 7.02 -2.30
N TYR A 122 10.91 8.25 -2.77
CA TYR A 122 11.47 9.46 -2.17
C TYR A 122 11.07 9.57 -0.69
N LEU A 123 9.77 9.42 -0.39
CA LEU A 123 9.27 9.44 0.98
C LEU A 123 9.87 8.30 1.80
N LEU A 124 9.87 7.07 1.27
CA LEU A 124 10.39 5.89 1.94
C LEU A 124 11.87 6.05 2.31
N ALA A 125 12.70 6.50 1.37
CA ALA A 125 14.12 6.74 1.61
C ALA A 125 14.35 7.90 2.59
N SER A 126 13.53 8.95 2.52
CA SER A 126 13.63 10.08 3.46
C SER A 126 13.35 9.66 4.91
N VAL A 127 12.29 8.87 5.13
CA VAL A 127 11.93 8.34 6.45
C VAL A 127 13.04 7.41 6.96
N LEU A 128 13.54 6.49 6.12
CA LEU A 128 14.64 5.60 6.53
C LEU A 128 15.93 6.34 6.87
N LEU A 129 16.25 7.42 6.15
CA LEU A 129 17.40 8.26 6.47
C LEU A 129 17.22 9.00 7.80
N GLU A 130 16.01 9.48 8.10
CA GLU A 130 15.70 10.08 9.38
C GLU A 130 15.83 9.08 10.54
N GLU A 131 15.25 7.88 10.39
CA GLU A 131 15.42 6.78 11.36
C GLU A 131 16.90 6.42 11.53
N TYR A 132 17.63 6.24 10.42
CA TYR A 132 19.06 5.95 10.41
C TYR A 132 19.89 7.00 11.16
N GLN A 133 19.54 8.29 11.08
CA GLN A 133 20.23 9.37 11.80
C GLN A 133 19.98 9.35 13.31
N GLN A 134 18.82 8.87 13.74
CA GLN A 134 18.48 8.72 15.16
C GLN A 134 19.13 7.48 15.79
N GLU A 135 19.40 6.46 14.98
CA GLU A 135 20.06 5.23 15.42
C GLU A 135 21.56 5.43 15.71
N SER A 136 22.04 4.79 16.79
CA SER A 136 23.44 4.87 17.24
C SER A 136 24.26 3.68 16.78
N GLY A 137 25.58 3.87 16.64
CA GLY A 137 26.53 2.82 16.30
C GLY A 137 26.95 2.80 14.82
N PRO A 138 27.76 1.81 14.41
CA PRO A 138 28.19 1.61 13.02
C PRO A 138 27.00 1.34 12.08
N PRO A 139 27.11 1.61 10.76
CA PRO A 139 26.01 1.40 9.81
C PRO A 139 25.46 -0.03 9.81
N SER A 140 26.33 -1.05 9.88
CA SER A 140 25.91 -2.45 9.83
C SER A 140 25.10 -2.92 11.05
N THR A 141 25.09 -2.16 12.15
CA THR A 141 24.32 -2.48 13.36
C THR A 141 23.02 -1.70 13.48
N ARG A 142 22.76 -0.79 12.54
CA ARG A 142 21.57 0.08 12.51
C ARG A 142 20.40 -0.63 11.82
N ASP A 143 19.24 -0.63 12.45
CA ASP A 143 18.05 -1.36 11.98
C ASP A 143 17.57 -0.83 10.62
N SER A 144 17.59 0.50 10.44
CA SER A 144 17.19 1.14 9.17
C SER A 144 18.11 0.76 8.02
N TRP A 145 19.42 0.69 8.29
CA TRP A 145 20.42 0.27 7.33
C TRP A 145 20.25 -1.20 6.96
N GLN A 146 20.12 -2.08 7.96
CA GLN A 146 19.93 -3.52 7.74
C GLN A 146 18.65 -3.80 6.93
N ARG A 147 17.58 -3.06 7.22
CA ARG A 147 16.30 -3.18 6.52
C ARG A 147 16.43 -2.78 5.05
N PHE A 148 17.03 -1.62 4.78
CA PHE A 148 17.27 -1.15 3.42
C PHE A 148 18.15 -2.14 2.63
N GLN A 149 19.24 -2.60 3.24
CA GLN A 149 20.14 -3.58 2.65
C GLN A 149 19.44 -4.91 2.36
N ALA A 150 18.63 -5.41 3.30
CA ALA A 150 17.86 -6.64 3.11
C ALA A 150 16.89 -6.54 1.92
N TRP A 151 16.23 -5.41 1.73
CA TRP A 151 15.33 -5.21 0.58
C TRP A 151 16.09 -5.26 -0.75
N ILE A 152 17.26 -4.64 -0.82
CA ILE A 152 18.09 -4.64 -2.02
C ILE A 152 18.62 -6.04 -2.30
N ASP A 153 19.10 -6.74 -1.28
CA ASP A 153 19.67 -8.09 -1.42
C ASP A 153 18.60 -9.11 -1.85
N ASP A 154 17.39 -9.02 -1.30
CA ASP A 154 16.24 -9.84 -1.70
C ASP A 154 15.93 -9.67 -3.20
N GLU A 155 15.90 -8.42 -3.70
CA GLU A 155 15.59 -8.13 -5.11
C GLU A 155 16.76 -8.46 -6.05
N ARG A 156 18.01 -8.41 -5.58
CA ARG A 156 19.21 -8.80 -6.34
C ARG A 156 19.30 -10.29 -6.64
N LEU A 157 18.51 -11.12 -5.97
CA LEU A 157 18.35 -12.54 -6.31
C LEU A 157 17.78 -12.70 -7.74
N LEU A 158 17.05 -11.70 -8.23
CA LEU A 158 16.50 -11.68 -9.59
C LEU A 158 17.59 -11.32 -10.62
N PRO A 159 17.79 -12.13 -11.68
CA PRO A 159 18.83 -11.89 -12.68
C PRO A 159 18.75 -10.52 -13.34
N GLU A 160 17.54 -10.00 -13.60
CA GLU A 160 17.33 -8.69 -14.21
C GLU A 160 17.82 -7.52 -13.35
N LYS A 161 17.78 -7.65 -12.01
CA LYS A 161 18.07 -6.56 -11.07
C LYS A 161 19.51 -6.55 -10.55
N ARG A 162 20.26 -7.63 -10.76
CA ARG A 162 21.63 -7.79 -10.25
C ARG A 162 22.61 -6.70 -10.71
N ARG A 163 22.35 -6.08 -11.87
CA ARG A 163 23.23 -5.06 -12.47
C ARG A 163 22.96 -3.63 -11.96
N LEU A 164 21.88 -3.43 -11.19
CA LEU A 164 21.51 -2.12 -10.68
C LEU A 164 22.28 -1.85 -9.38
N GLU A 165 23.08 -0.78 -9.39
CA GLU A 165 23.97 -0.40 -8.29
C GLU A 165 23.33 0.68 -7.41
N VAL A 166 22.42 0.26 -6.53
CA VAL A 166 21.91 1.16 -5.49
C VAL A 166 22.99 1.40 -4.44
N LEU A 167 23.25 2.68 -4.14
CA LEU A 167 24.19 3.08 -3.10
C LEU A 167 23.72 2.61 -1.70
N PRO A 168 24.66 2.33 -0.78
CA PRO A 168 24.33 2.11 0.63
C PRO A 168 23.54 3.27 1.23
N LEU A 169 22.67 3.00 2.20
CA LEU A 169 21.76 3.99 2.79
C LEU A 169 22.50 5.25 3.27
N GLU A 170 23.69 5.10 3.85
CA GLU A 170 24.50 6.19 4.38
C GLU A 170 25.07 7.15 3.32
N LEU A 171 25.13 6.73 2.06
CA LEU A 171 25.55 7.55 0.92
C LEU A 171 24.38 7.94 0.01
N PHE A 172 23.19 7.39 0.25
CA PHE A 172 22.03 7.59 -0.59
C PHE A 172 21.45 8.99 -0.41
N GLN A 173 21.16 9.66 -1.53
CA GLN A 173 20.57 11.00 -1.55
C GLN A 173 19.22 10.94 -2.29
N PRO A 174 18.08 11.02 -1.57
CA PRO A 174 16.75 10.95 -2.19
C PRO A 174 16.49 12.06 -3.22
N SER A 175 17.17 13.20 -3.08
CA SER A 175 17.08 14.34 -4.00
C SER A 175 17.84 14.13 -5.32
N ASP A 176 18.67 13.09 -5.44
CA ASP A 176 19.34 12.75 -6.69
C ASP A 176 18.42 11.85 -7.53
N ASP A 177 17.89 12.41 -8.62
CA ASP A 177 16.95 11.73 -9.51
C ASP A 177 17.49 10.39 -10.04
N LYS A 178 18.81 10.28 -10.29
CA LYS A 178 19.40 9.04 -10.81
C LYS A 178 19.40 7.94 -9.75
N GLN A 179 19.79 8.28 -8.53
CA GLN A 179 19.79 7.33 -7.42
C GLN A 179 18.37 6.88 -7.09
N LEU A 180 17.41 7.82 -7.13
CA LEU A 180 16.00 7.51 -6.91
C LEU A 180 15.43 6.62 -8.02
N GLU A 181 15.79 6.84 -9.28
CA GLU A 181 15.40 6.01 -10.41
C GLU A 181 15.95 4.58 -10.27
N GLU A 182 17.23 4.43 -9.92
CA GLU A 182 17.84 3.12 -9.67
C GLU A 182 17.17 2.38 -8.50
N LEU A 183 16.91 3.08 -7.39
CA LEU A 183 16.18 2.54 -6.26
C LEU A 183 14.77 2.08 -6.66
N THR A 184 14.06 2.91 -7.43
CA THR A 184 12.72 2.61 -7.95
C THR A 184 12.79 1.33 -8.79
N ASN A 185 13.72 1.24 -9.73
CA ASN A 185 13.86 0.08 -10.62
C ASN A 185 14.18 -1.22 -9.85
N VAL A 186 14.96 -1.14 -8.78
CA VAL A 186 15.25 -2.29 -7.91
C VAL A 186 14.05 -2.66 -7.06
N LEU A 187 13.37 -1.70 -6.44
CA LEU A 187 12.38 -1.97 -5.40
C LEU A 187 10.91 -1.86 -5.86
N GLU A 188 10.61 -1.50 -7.11
CA GLU A 188 9.25 -1.23 -7.64
C GLU A 188 8.23 -2.29 -7.19
N LYS A 189 8.62 -3.56 -7.32
CA LYS A 189 7.79 -4.73 -7.00
C LYS A 189 8.11 -5.37 -5.65
N SER A 190 9.05 -4.81 -4.89
CA SER A 190 9.46 -5.36 -3.61
C SER A 190 8.33 -5.34 -2.61
N ARG A 191 7.94 -6.55 -2.17
CA ARG A 191 6.89 -6.72 -1.16
C ARG A 191 7.31 -6.12 0.18
N ASN A 192 8.57 -6.27 0.56
CA ASN A 192 9.07 -5.79 1.85
C ASN A 192 9.05 -4.26 1.92
N ALA A 193 9.56 -3.59 0.87
CA ALA A 193 9.50 -2.13 0.78
C ALA A 193 8.05 -1.61 0.74
N ARG A 194 7.19 -2.22 -0.07
CA ARG A 194 5.76 -1.88 -0.14
C ARG A 194 5.04 -2.05 1.19
N MET A 195 5.24 -3.16 1.89
CA MET A 195 4.62 -3.41 3.19
C MET A 195 5.11 -2.45 4.27
N HIS A 196 6.36 -1.99 4.20
CA HIS A 196 6.86 -0.96 5.11
C HIS A 196 6.22 0.40 4.81
N TYR A 197 6.13 0.79 3.53
CA TYR A 197 5.46 2.01 3.09
C TYR A 197 3.97 2.05 3.49
N LEU A 198 3.25 0.93 3.41
CA LEU A 198 1.82 0.89 3.78
C LEU A 198 1.57 0.87 5.30
N ARG A 199 2.62 0.73 6.12
CA ARG A 199 2.53 0.70 7.58
C ARG A 199 2.83 2.04 8.25
N HIS A 200 3.55 2.93 7.58
CA HIS A 200 4.01 4.22 8.09
C HIS A 200 3.44 5.35 7.23
#